data_AF-A0A1Q3VQR7-F1
#
_entry.id   AF-A0A1Q3VQR7-F1
#
_cell.length_a   1.000
_cell.length_b   1.000
_cell.length_c   1.000
_cell.angle_alpha   90.00
_cell.angle_beta   90.00
_cell.angle_gamma   90.00
#
_symmetry.space_group_name_H-M   'P 1'
#
loop_
_entity.id
_entity.type
_entity.pdbx_description
1 polymer ?
#
loop_
_entity_poly.entity_id
_entity_poly.type
_entity_poly.pdbx_seq_one_letter_code
_entity_poly.pdbx_strand_id
1 'polypeptide(L)'
;MRILFLTHAFNGLTQRLFSELTARGHRVGIEFDIADAVAEEAVALFRPDLIVAPYLRRAIPESIWRRYTCLIVHPGIVGDRGPSALDRAIQDGEREWGVTVLQAEAEMDAGPVWASETFAMRAAKKSSLYRVEVTEAATRAVLRAVERFAAGGYAPVAADHADPAVRGRSRPLLRQEERRIDWARDTTATVLAKIDAGDGFPGVADTLFDTPCHLFDACPEAALHGASFGARAGALLARRETALLRATVDGAVWIGHVKRAGGIKLPATLACPEAAALPEIPLAGWWAEGRPTWQDIRYEEHAGSGADGADGSGCAAVGFLHFDFYNGAMSTRQCERLLAAYRWACARPTQVLVLMGGADYWSNGIHLNTIEAADGDDSPADESWANINAIDDLAEAIITTGTQLTVAALQGNCGAGGCFLARAADYVWARDGVLLNPHYKNMGNLYGSEYWTYLLPPRVGAEGARAIMQNRLPMTAAGGVAQGFLDACLAADPQAFRVDVARRAAELAAASDLDARLQAKRAKRAADEAAKPLAAYRAEELAQMRRNFYGFDPSYHVARYHFVHKSPHSWTPRHLAVHRDLGWSVPE
;
A
#
# COMPACT_ATOMS: atom_id res chain seq x y z
N MET A 1 22.65 -15.21 -13.19
CA MET A 1 22.10 -16.37 -12.44
C MET A 1 20.61 -16.47 -12.66
N ARG A 2 20.08 -17.71 -12.64
CA ARG A 2 18.66 -18.06 -12.60
C ARG A 2 18.23 -18.18 -11.13
N ILE A 3 17.30 -17.32 -10.71
CA ILE A 3 16.78 -17.29 -9.33
C ILE A 3 15.31 -17.70 -9.36
N LEU A 4 14.93 -18.74 -8.62
CA LEU A 4 13.53 -19.12 -8.47
C LEU A 4 13.00 -18.60 -7.14
N PHE A 5 11.88 -17.88 -7.17
CA PHE A 5 11.14 -17.54 -5.98
C PHE A 5 10.13 -18.64 -5.66
N LEU A 6 10.20 -19.20 -4.46
CA LEU A 6 9.12 -19.99 -3.87
C LEU A 6 8.38 -19.12 -2.86
N THR A 7 7.12 -18.79 -3.11
CA THR A 7 6.40 -17.78 -2.33
C THR A 7 4.92 -18.07 -2.22
N HIS A 8 4.26 -17.69 -1.13
CA HIS A 8 2.82 -17.85 -0.99
C HIS A 8 2.01 -16.86 -1.84
N ALA A 9 2.60 -15.70 -2.12
CA ALA A 9 1.97 -14.68 -2.95
C ALA A 9 3.01 -13.79 -3.63
N PHE A 10 2.61 -13.18 -4.73
CA PHE A 10 3.35 -12.08 -5.36
C PHE A 10 3.04 -10.75 -4.65
N ASN A 11 3.31 -10.71 -3.34
CA ASN A 11 3.02 -9.57 -2.46
C ASN A 11 4.01 -8.40 -2.68
N GLY A 12 3.87 -7.32 -1.91
CA GLY A 12 4.73 -6.12 -2.06
C GLY A 12 6.23 -6.39 -1.92
N LEU A 13 6.65 -7.22 -0.96
CA LEU A 13 8.06 -7.60 -0.80
C LEU A 13 8.54 -8.44 -1.98
N THR A 14 7.77 -9.46 -2.39
CA THR A 14 8.11 -10.32 -3.53
C THR A 14 8.23 -9.50 -4.82
N GLN A 15 7.32 -8.55 -5.06
CA GLN A 15 7.38 -7.63 -6.20
C GLN A 15 8.62 -6.74 -6.16
N ARG A 16 8.99 -6.22 -4.98
CA ARG A 16 10.21 -5.40 -4.81
C ARG A 16 11.44 -6.20 -5.14
N LEU A 17 11.61 -7.36 -4.52
CA LEU A 17 12.78 -8.23 -4.76
C LEU A 17 12.85 -8.71 -6.21
N PHE A 18 11.71 -9.04 -6.82
CA PHE A 18 11.66 -9.39 -8.25
C PHE A 18 12.20 -8.25 -9.12
N SER A 19 11.73 -7.02 -8.87
CA SER A 19 12.14 -5.84 -9.64
C SER A 19 13.63 -5.53 -9.47
N GLU A 20 14.14 -5.61 -8.23
CA GLU A 20 15.54 -5.31 -7.91
C GLU A 20 16.51 -6.33 -8.50
N LEU A 21 16.18 -7.63 -8.43
CA LEU A 21 17.03 -8.68 -8.98
C LEU A 21 16.99 -8.71 -10.51
N THR A 22 15.82 -8.50 -11.12
CA THR A 22 15.72 -8.42 -12.59
C THR A 22 16.47 -7.21 -13.15
N ALA A 23 16.39 -6.06 -12.49
CA ALA A 23 17.17 -4.87 -12.85
C ALA A 23 18.69 -5.08 -12.79
N ARG A 24 19.15 -6.02 -11.95
CA ARG A 24 20.57 -6.43 -11.85
C ARG A 24 20.95 -7.56 -12.82
N GLY A 25 20.10 -7.88 -13.79
CA GLY A 25 20.37 -8.87 -14.83
C GLY A 25 20.16 -10.32 -14.39
N HIS A 26 19.58 -10.58 -13.22
CA HIS A 26 19.17 -11.92 -12.85
C HIS A 26 17.90 -12.33 -13.60
N ARG A 27 17.82 -13.59 -14.04
CA ARG A 27 16.58 -14.16 -14.55
C ARG A 27 15.79 -14.69 -13.36
N VAL A 28 14.63 -14.09 -13.07
CA VAL A 28 13.81 -14.46 -11.92
C VAL A 28 12.53 -15.16 -12.38
N GLY A 29 12.30 -16.38 -11.90
CA GLY A 29 11.02 -17.08 -12.04
C GLY A 29 10.28 -17.08 -10.71
N ILE A 30 8.95 -17.16 -10.74
CA ILE A 30 8.11 -17.25 -9.54
C ILE A 30 7.32 -18.56 -9.57
N GLU A 31 7.27 -19.26 -8.45
CA GLU A 31 6.33 -20.35 -8.19
C GLU A 31 5.62 -20.13 -6.85
N PHE A 32 4.30 -20.33 -6.84
CA PHE A 32 3.51 -20.28 -5.62
C PHE A 32 3.64 -21.56 -4.79
N ASP A 33 3.64 -21.43 -3.46
CA ASP A 33 3.80 -22.55 -2.50
C ASP A 33 2.53 -23.43 -2.35
N ILE A 34 2.02 -23.95 -3.49
CA ILE A 34 0.71 -24.63 -3.60
C ILE A 34 0.75 -26.09 -3.17
N ALA A 35 1.77 -26.86 -3.58
CA ALA A 35 1.97 -28.26 -3.21
C ALA A 35 3.45 -28.63 -3.37
N ASP A 36 3.92 -29.66 -2.66
CA ASP A 36 5.33 -30.07 -2.70
C ASP A 36 5.73 -30.49 -4.12
N ALA A 37 4.89 -31.31 -4.77
CA ALA A 37 5.09 -31.74 -6.16
C ALA A 37 5.11 -30.57 -7.16
N VAL A 38 4.36 -29.50 -6.91
CA VAL A 38 4.33 -28.30 -7.76
C VAL A 38 5.65 -27.51 -7.63
N ALA A 39 6.20 -27.42 -6.42
CA ALA A 39 7.50 -26.79 -6.18
C ALA A 39 8.65 -27.63 -6.78
N GLU A 40 8.60 -28.95 -6.63
CA GLU A 40 9.60 -29.86 -7.20
C GLU A 40 9.61 -29.79 -8.73
N GLU A 41 8.44 -29.80 -9.36
CA GLU A 41 8.30 -29.62 -10.81
C GLU A 41 8.84 -28.25 -11.26
N ALA A 42 8.53 -27.18 -10.54
CA ALA A 42 9.03 -25.84 -10.87
C ALA A 42 10.57 -25.77 -10.83
N VAL A 43 11.19 -26.40 -9.81
CA VAL A 43 12.66 -26.51 -9.73
C VAL A 43 13.22 -27.31 -10.91
N ALA A 44 12.59 -28.43 -11.28
CA ALA A 44 13.01 -29.24 -12.42
C ALA A 44 12.91 -28.48 -13.76
N LEU A 45 11.82 -27.72 -13.97
CA LEU A 45 11.59 -26.93 -15.18
C LEU A 45 12.50 -25.69 -15.28
N PHE A 46 12.66 -24.96 -14.18
CA PHE A 46 13.41 -23.70 -14.15
C PHE A 46 14.93 -23.90 -14.02
N ARG A 47 15.37 -25.01 -13.40
CA ARG A 47 16.77 -25.32 -13.08
C ARG A 47 17.49 -24.13 -12.40
N PRO A 48 17.02 -23.66 -11.23
CA PRO A 48 17.58 -22.49 -10.57
C PRO A 48 19.04 -22.72 -10.14
N ASP A 49 19.84 -21.65 -10.18
CA ASP A 49 21.13 -21.61 -9.48
C ASP A 49 20.91 -21.35 -7.98
N LEU A 50 19.91 -20.52 -7.66
CA LEU A 50 19.55 -20.10 -6.31
C LEU A 50 18.02 -20.09 -6.13
N ILE A 51 17.55 -20.51 -4.97
CA ILE A 51 16.15 -20.36 -4.57
C ILE A 51 16.04 -19.29 -3.49
N VAL A 52 15.11 -18.37 -3.64
CA VAL A 52 14.80 -17.35 -2.62
C VAL A 52 13.33 -17.50 -2.21
N ALA A 53 13.04 -17.38 -0.93
CA ALA A 53 11.72 -17.50 -0.35
C ALA A 53 11.36 -16.21 0.40
N PRO A 54 10.82 -15.19 -0.31
CA PRO A 54 10.48 -13.90 0.30
C PRO A 54 9.33 -13.97 1.31
N TYR A 55 8.39 -14.90 1.10
CA TYR A 55 7.19 -15.03 1.89
C TYR A 55 6.63 -16.44 1.76
N LEU A 56 6.84 -17.29 2.77
CA LEU A 56 6.32 -18.65 2.79
C LEU A 56 5.28 -18.84 3.88
N ARG A 57 4.35 -19.78 3.65
CA ARG A 57 3.47 -20.31 4.70
C ARG A 57 3.68 -21.79 4.97
N ARG A 58 4.50 -22.44 4.16
CA ARG A 58 4.82 -23.86 4.23
C ARG A 58 6.32 -24.06 4.13
N ALA A 59 6.81 -25.13 4.74
CA ALA A 59 8.20 -25.52 4.60
C ALA A 59 8.53 -25.84 3.14
N ILE A 60 9.74 -25.49 2.71
CA ILE A 60 10.28 -25.97 1.44
C ILE A 60 10.50 -27.48 1.56
N PRO A 61 10.10 -28.30 0.58
CA PRO A 61 10.36 -29.75 0.60
C PRO A 61 11.83 -30.11 0.78
N GLU A 62 12.10 -31.15 1.57
CA GLU A 62 13.46 -31.70 1.81
C GLU A 62 14.18 -32.10 0.53
N SER A 63 13.43 -32.61 -0.44
CA SER A 63 13.91 -32.93 -1.79
C SER A 63 14.54 -31.74 -2.52
N ILE A 64 14.15 -30.51 -2.15
CA ILE A 64 14.63 -29.26 -2.75
C ILE A 64 15.79 -28.68 -1.92
N TRP A 65 15.58 -28.38 -0.63
CA TRP A 65 16.59 -27.64 0.15
C TRP A 65 17.86 -28.45 0.45
N ARG A 66 17.83 -29.79 0.36
CA ARG A 66 19.06 -30.60 0.41
C ARG A 66 19.91 -30.52 -0.85
N ARG A 67 19.33 -30.11 -1.98
CA ARG A 67 19.98 -30.11 -3.31
C ARG A 67 20.33 -28.72 -3.81
N TYR A 68 19.56 -27.72 -3.41
CA TYR A 68 19.72 -26.33 -3.81
C TYR A 68 19.90 -25.45 -2.59
N THR A 69 20.71 -24.40 -2.71
CA THR A 69 20.72 -23.33 -1.71
C THR A 69 19.38 -22.60 -1.77
N CYS A 70 18.64 -22.67 -0.66
CA CYS A 70 17.36 -21.99 -0.47
C CYS A 70 17.52 -20.91 0.59
N LEU A 71 17.32 -19.65 0.22
CA LEU A 71 17.40 -18.51 1.13
C LEU A 71 16.00 -18.07 1.55
N ILE A 72 15.69 -18.14 2.84
CA ILE A 72 14.42 -17.71 3.42
C ILE A 72 14.58 -16.31 3.98
N VAL A 73 13.64 -15.43 3.66
CA VAL A 73 13.56 -14.08 4.25
C VAL A 73 12.71 -14.15 5.51
N HIS A 74 13.37 -14.06 6.66
CA HIS A 74 12.73 -14.04 7.96
C HIS A 74 12.58 -12.60 8.48
N PRO A 75 11.37 -12.09 8.74
CA PRO A 75 11.15 -10.73 9.26
C PRO A 75 11.45 -10.64 10.76
N GLY A 76 12.63 -11.13 11.16
CA GLY A 76 13.16 -11.14 12.52
C GLY A 76 14.68 -10.95 12.53
N ILE A 77 15.18 -10.49 13.67
CA ILE A 77 16.63 -10.34 13.94
C ILE A 77 17.34 -11.70 14.00
N VAL A 78 18.67 -11.68 13.95
CA VAL A 78 19.49 -12.90 14.03
C VAL A 78 19.14 -13.71 15.28
N GLY A 79 18.92 -15.01 15.09
CA GLY A 79 18.51 -15.97 16.13
C GLY A 79 17.00 -16.04 16.37
N ASP A 80 16.20 -15.13 15.81
CA ASP A 80 14.75 -15.20 15.93
C ASP A 80 14.18 -16.35 15.11
N ARG A 81 13.20 -17.07 15.67
CA ARG A 81 12.53 -18.18 14.98
C ARG A 81 11.03 -18.12 15.19
N GLY A 82 10.27 -18.43 14.14
CA GLY A 82 8.84 -18.68 14.25
C GLY A 82 7.94 -17.77 13.42
N PRO A 83 6.67 -18.16 13.24
CA PRO A 83 5.79 -17.61 12.21
C PRO A 83 5.15 -16.25 12.56
N SER A 84 5.50 -15.66 13.70
CA SER A 84 4.89 -14.43 14.23
C SER A 84 5.92 -13.42 14.73
N ALA A 85 7.11 -13.42 14.12
CA ALA A 85 8.25 -12.57 14.49
C ALA A 85 7.86 -11.10 14.71
N LEU A 86 7.30 -10.46 13.69
CA LEU A 86 6.93 -9.04 13.74
C LEU A 86 5.73 -8.79 14.67
N ASP A 87 4.75 -9.69 14.71
CA ASP A 87 3.61 -9.60 15.63
C ASP A 87 4.08 -9.57 17.10
N ARG A 88 5.01 -10.45 17.45
CA ARG A 88 5.60 -10.54 18.80
C ARG A 88 6.44 -9.31 19.10
N ALA A 89 7.27 -8.87 18.15
CA ALA A 89 8.11 -7.67 18.34
C ALA A 89 7.27 -6.42 18.65
N ILE A 90 6.12 -6.26 17.99
CA ILE A 90 5.19 -5.14 18.26
C ILE A 90 4.57 -5.27 19.66
N GLN A 91 4.06 -6.44 20.03
CA GLN A 91 3.44 -6.64 21.36
C GLN A 91 4.44 -6.54 22.51
N ASP A 92 5.67 -7.03 22.31
CA ASP A 92 6.74 -6.99 23.30
C ASP A 92 7.35 -5.57 23.43
N GLY A 93 6.96 -4.62 22.57
CA GLY A 93 7.46 -3.25 22.60
C GLY A 93 8.95 -3.12 22.24
N GLU A 94 9.45 -4.01 21.38
CA GLU A 94 10.85 -3.99 20.94
C GLU A 94 11.18 -2.65 20.27
N ARG A 95 12.30 -2.03 20.67
CA ARG A 95 12.74 -0.72 20.12
C ARG A 95 13.54 -0.83 18.82
N GLU A 96 14.14 -1.99 18.61
CA GLU A 96 14.93 -2.31 17.42
C GLU A 96 14.59 -3.73 16.98
N TRP A 97 14.34 -3.87 15.68
CA TRP A 97 14.05 -5.14 15.05
C TRP A 97 14.89 -5.31 13.78
N GLY A 98 14.57 -6.29 12.94
CA GLY A 98 15.36 -6.56 11.75
C GLY A 98 14.80 -7.63 10.86
N VAL A 99 15.58 -7.92 9.82
CA VAL A 99 15.35 -9.01 8.86
C VAL A 99 16.61 -9.85 8.77
N THR A 100 16.43 -11.16 8.68
CA THR A 100 17.51 -12.13 8.51
C THR A 100 17.21 -12.96 7.27
N VAL A 101 18.21 -13.08 6.38
CA VAL A 101 18.20 -14.01 5.26
C VAL A 101 18.98 -15.24 5.70
N LEU A 102 18.28 -16.35 5.88
CA LEU A 102 18.81 -17.60 6.41
C LEU A 102 18.70 -18.72 5.38
N GLN A 103 19.58 -19.72 5.47
CA GLN A 103 19.46 -20.91 4.64
C GLN A 103 18.36 -21.84 5.16
N ALA A 104 17.59 -22.44 4.28
CA ALA A 104 16.63 -23.46 4.66
C ALA A 104 17.34 -24.72 5.19
N GLU A 105 16.86 -25.24 6.31
CA GLU A 105 17.27 -26.52 6.90
C GLU A 105 16.03 -27.23 7.48
N ALA A 106 16.24 -28.38 8.13
CA ALA A 106 15.15 -29.19 8.69
C ALA A 106 14.40 -28.48 9.84
N GLU A 107 15.10 -27.72 10.68
CA GLU A 107 14.48 -26.94 11.76
C GLU A 107 14.08 -25.55 11.26
N MET A 108 12.86 -25.14 11.58
CA MET A 108 12.29 -23.85 11.14
C MET A 108 13.14 -22.67 11.64
N ASP A 109 13.53 -21.80 10.70
CA ASP A 109 14.32 -20.59 10.92
C ASP A 109 15.64 -20.82 11.68
N ALA A 110 16.18 -22.05 11.63
CA ALA A 110 17.38 -22.42 12.38
C ALA A 110 18.68 -22.39 11.57
N GLY A 111 18.57 -22.34 10.24
CA GLY A 111 19.73 -22.44 9.35
C GLY A 111 20.68 -21.23 9.42
N PRO A 112 21.87 -21.37 8.85
CA PRO A 112 22.91 -20.37 8.93
C PRO A 112 22.54 -19.07 8.21
N VAL A 113 23.00 -17.95 8.76
CA VAL A 113 22.69 -16.59 8.32
C VAL A 113 23.57 -16.20 7.14
N TRP A 114 22.91 -15.83 6.05
CA TRP A 114 23.54 -15.31 4.83
C TRP A 114 23.69 -13.80 4.85
N ALA A 115 22.73 -13.08 5.40
CA ALA A 115 22.78 -11.63 5.62
C ALA A 115 21.72 -11.22 6.64
N SER A 116 21.91 -10.07 7.29
CA SER A 116 20.91 -9.49 8.19
C SER A 116 20.99 -7.98 8.17
N GLU A 117 19.88 -7.31 8.44
CA GLU A 117 19.75 -5.86 8.53
C GLU A 117 18.84 -5.51 9.71
N THR A 118 19.18 -4.48 10.48
CA THR A 118 18.36 -4.01 11.61
C THR A 118 17.72 -2.64 11.29
N PHE A 119 16.69 -2.30 12.05
CA PHE A 119 16.01 -1.01 11.96
C PHE A 119 15.33 -0.65 13.29
N ALA A 120 15.14 0.66 13.51
CA ALA A 120 14.38 1.17 14.65
C ALA A 120 12.88 0.87 14.46
N MET A 121 12.21 0.40 15.52
CA MET A 121 10.78 0.10 15.50
C MET A 121 9.96 1.38 15.70
N ARG A 122 9.08 1.67 14.74
CA ARG A 122 8.02 2.67 14.94
C ARG A 122 6.85 2.07 15.69
N ALA A 123 6.14 2.89 16.46
CA ALA A 123 4.80 2.58 16.93
C ALA A 123 3.82 2.69 15.74
N ALA A 124 3.63 1.57 15.04
CA ALA A 124 2.84 1.51 13.82
C ALA A 124 2.25 0.11 13.60
N LYS A 125 1.21 0.06 12.77
CA LYS A 125 0.60 -1.17 12.26
C LYS A 125 1.67 -2.09 11.67
N LYS A 126 1.55 -3.39 11.93
CA LYS A 126 2.40 -4.43 11.33
C LYS A 126 2.48 -4.32 9.82
N SER A 127 1.34 -4.04 9.18
CA SER A 127 1.22 -3.87 7.74
C SER A 127 2.08 -2.71 7.21
N SER A 128 2.21 -1.61 7.96
CA SER A 128 3.07 -0.47 7.64
C SER A 128 4.55 -0.81 7.84
N LEU A 129 4.91 -1.38 9.00
CA LEU A 129 6.28 -1.82 9.30
C LEU A 129 6.79 -2.81 8.25
N TYR A 130 5.92 -3.72 7.79
CA TYR A 130 6.26 -4.69 6.75
C TYR A 130 6.60 -4.02 5.41
N ARG A 131 5.87 -2.94 5.06
CA ARG A 131 6.00 -2.23 3.77
C ARG A 131 7.16 -1.26 3.71
N VAL A 132 7.52 -0.67 4.85
CA VAL A 132 8.56 0.33 4.93
C VAL A 132 9.85 -0.33 5.42
N GLU A 133 10.00 -0.50 6.72
CA GLU A 133 11.27 -0.93 7.33
C GLU A 133 11.68 -2.35 6.90
N VAL A 134 10.76 -3.31 7.01
CA VAL A 134 11.06 -4.72 6.69
C VAL A 134 11.36 -4.88 5.22
N THR A 135 10.61 -4.22 4.32
CA THR A 135 10.85 -4.34 2.88
C THR A 135 12.19 -3.74 2.48
N GLU A 136 12.58 -2.58 3.01
CA GLU A 136 13.90 -2.00 2.74
C GLU A 136 15.03 -2.86 3.32
N ALA A 137 14.90 -3.31 4.58
CA ALA A 137 15.89 -4.18 5.22
C ALA A 137 16.02 -5.53 4.51
N ALA A 138 14.89 -6.17 4.15
CA ALA A 138 14.87 -7.41 3.38
C ALA A 138 15.50 -7.24 2.00
N THR A 139 15.24 -6.13 1.32
CA THR A 139 15.84 -5.85 0.01
C THR A 139 17.35 -5.79 0.12
N ARG A 140 17.89 -5.00 1.06
CA ARG A 140 19.35 -4.94 1.27
C ARG A 140 19.96 -6.28 1.67
N ALA A 141 19.31 -7.01 2.58
CA ALA A 141 19.79 -8.31 3.04
C ALA A 141 19.78 -9.37 1.92
N VAL A 142 18.70 -9.45 1.13
CA VAL A 142 18.60 -10.40 0.01
C VAL A 142 19.62 -10.07 -1.07
N LEU A 143 19.76 -8.80 -1.46
CA LEU A 143 20.77 -8.41 -2.46
C LEU A 143 22.18 -8.80 -2.00
N ARG A 144 22.53 -8.52 -0.74
CA ARG A 144 23.81 -8.91 -0.15
C ARG A 144 24.00 -10.43 -0.11
N ALA A 145 22.95 -11.19 0.21
CA ALA A 145 23.01 -12.65 0.25
C ALA A 145 23.17 -13.25 -1.16
N VAL A 146 22.48 -12.71 -2.16
CA VAL A 146 22.60 -13.10 -3.57
C VAL A 146 23.99 -12.79 -4.12
N GLU A 147 24.55 -11.62 -3.78
CA GLU A 147 25.93 -11.26 -4.14
C GLU A 147 26.96 -12.22 -3.52
N ARG A 148 26.80 -12.54 -2.23
CA ARG A 148 27.64 -13.53 -1.52
C ARG A 148 27.55 -14.92 -2.16
N PHE A 149 26.35 -15.33 -2.58
CA PHE A 149 26.16 -16.60 -3.28
C PHE A 149 26.85 -16.58 -4.65
N ALA A 150 26.65 -15.52 -5.42
CA ALA A 150 27.21 -15.37 -6.76
C ALA A 150 28.75 -15.33 -6.78
N ALA A 151 29.35 -14.68 -5.76
CA ALA A 151 30.80 -14.59 -5.63
C ALA A 151 31.46 -15.96 -5.35
N GLY A 152 30.71 -16.90 -4.78
CA GLY A 152 31.24 -18.18 -4.30
C GLY A 152 32.13 -18.04 -3.06
N GLY A 153 32.36 -19.15 -2.35
CA GLY A 153 33.29 -19.21 -1.22
C GLY A 153 32.84 -18.52 0.08
N TYR A 154 31.67 -17.87 0.12
CA TYR A 154 31.09 -17.37 1.35
C TYR A 154 30.57 -18.52 2.23
N ALA A 155 31.00 -18.58 3.49
CA ALA A 155 30.50 -19.52 4.48
C ALA A 155 29.45 -18.82 5.37
N PRO A 156 28.16 -19.17 5.29
CA PRO A 156 27.13 -18.58 6.16
C PRO A 156 27.32 -19.06 7.60
N VAL A 157 26.93 -18.22 8.57
CA VAL A 157 27.25 -18.42 9.99
C VAL A 157 25.99 -18.81 10.77
N ALA A 158 26.03 -19.92 11.50
CA ALA A 158 24.94 -20.31 12.39
C ALA A 158 24.79 -19.30 13.53
N ALA A 159 23.56 -18.98 13.92
CA ALA A 159 23.32 -18.12 15.08
C ALA A 159 23.79 -18.83 16.37
N ASP A 160 24.75 -18.23 17.06
CA ASP A 160 25.21 -18.71 18.37
C ASP A 160 24.31 -18.14 19.47
N HIS A 161 23.37 -18.94 19.97
CA HIS A 161 22.47 -18.53 21.06
C HIS A 161 23.17 -18.35 22.41
N ALA A 162 24.45 -18.75 22.54
CA ALA A 162 25.26 -18.46 23.71
C ALA A 162 25.91 -17.06 23.64
N ASP A 163 26.00 -16.45 22.45
CA ASP A 163 26.51 -15.10 22.27
C ASP A 163 25.46 -14.06 22.74
N PRO A 164 25.77 -13.21 23.74
CA PRO A 164 24.88 -12.15 24.18
C PRO A 164 24.48 -11.14 23.09
N ALA A 165 25.23 -11.05 21.99
CA ALA A 165 24.88 -10.20 20.84
C ALA A 165 23.69 -10.77 20.04
N VAL A 166 23.42 -12.08 20.12
CA VAL A 166 22.28 -12.74 19.47
C VAL A 166 21.05 -12.59 20.36
N ARG A 167 20.25 -11.55 20.08
CA ARG A 167 19.02 -11.24 20.84
C ARG A 167 17.80 -12.06 20.42
N GLY A 168 17.86 -12.69 19.24
CA GLY A 168 16.76 -13.49 18.72
C GLY A 168 16.51 -14.76 19.54
N ARG A 169 15.26 -15.23 19.55
CA ARG A 169 14.85 -16.43 20.28
C ARG A 169 13.74 -17.16 19.53
N SER A 170 13.52 -18.42 19.87
CA SER A 170 12.36 -19.15 19.35
C SER A 170 11.06 -18.60 19.97
N ARG A 171 10.12 -18.21 19.11
CA ARG A 171 8.83 -17.63 19.49
C ARG A 171 7.68 -18.44 18.86
N PRO A 172 6.71 -18.94 19.66
CA PRO A 172 5.58 -19.67 19.11
C PRO A 172 4.62 -18.73 18.36
N LEU A 173 3.80 -19.33 17.49
CA LEU A 173 2.68 -18.66 16.84
C LEU A 173 1.86 -17.85 17.85
N LEU A 174 1.62 -16.57 17.54
CA LEU A 174 0.81 -15.68 18.39
C LEU A 174 -0.68 -15.93 18.17
N ARG A 175 -1.31 -16.65 19.11
CA ARG A 175 -2.73 -17.06 19.02
C ARG A 175 -3.69 -15.94 19.39
N GLN A 176 -4.98 -16.10 19.08
CA GLN A 176 -6.00 -15.06 19.36
C GLN A 176 -6.20 -14.83 20.86
N GLU A 177 -6.04 -15.85 21.70
CA GLU A 177 -6.16 -15.72 23.15
C GLU A 177 -5.13 -14.74 23.72
N GLU A 178 -3.92 -14.74 23.15
CA GLU A 178 -2.82 -13.81 23.51
C GLU A 178 -3.03 -12.40 22.92
N ARG A 179 -3.83 -12.27 21.86
CA ARG A 179 -4.18 -10.97 21.25
C ARG A 179 -5.36 -10.28 21.93
N ARG A 180 -6.08 -11.00 22.79
CA ARG A 180 -7.32 -10.52 23.43
C ARG A 180 -7.09 -9.19 24.15
N ILE A 181 -7.96 -8.22 23.85
CA ILE A 181 -8.00 -6.95 24.55
C ILE A 181 -8.82 -7.12 25.84
N ASP A 182 -8.24 -6.76 26.98
CA ASP A 182 -8.96 -6.61 28.24
C ASP A 182 -9.29 -5.12 28.42
N TRP A 183 -10.43 -4.69 27.90
CA TRP A 183 -10.85 -3.28 27.95
C TRP A 183 -10.97 -2.70 29.36
N ALA A 184 -11.04 -3.54 30.40
CA ALA A 184 -11.09 -3.09 31.78
C ALA A 184 -9.70 -2.87 32.40
N ARG A 185 -8.62 -3.28 31.73
CA ARG A 185 -7.24 -3.22 32.25
C ARG A 185 -6.22 -2.63 31.26
N ASP A 186 -6.44 -2.84 29.97
CA ASP A 186 -5.50 -2.42 28.93
C ASP A 186 -5.59 -0.90 28.70
N THR A 187 -4.45 -0.24 28.77
CA THR A 187 -4.25 1.16 28.38
C THR A 187 -4.42 1.34 26.87
N THR A 188 -4.65 2.58 26.42
CA THR A 188 -4.71 2.93 24.99
C THR A 188 -3.47 2.39 24.26
N ALA A 189 -2.28 2.56 24.84
CA ALA A 189 -1.03 2.07 24.26
C ALA A 189 -1.02 0.53 24.10
N THR A 190 -1.52 -0.21 25.10
CA THR A 190 -1.61 -1.69 25.05
C THR A 190 -2.61 -2.15 23.99
N VAL A 191 -3.77 -1.51 23.94
CA VAL A 191 -4.81 -1.79 22.93
C VAL A 191 -4.27 -1.55 21.53
N LEU A 192 -3.59 -0.41 21.30
CA LEU A 192 -2.96 -0.09 20.03
C LEU A 192 -1.92 -1.15 19.64
N ALA A 193 -0.99 -1.51 20.52
CA ALA A 193 0.02 -2.53 20.23
C ALA A 193 -0.61 -3.89 19.85
N LYS A 194 -1.70 -4.29 20.51
CA LYS A 194 -2.43 -5.52 20.18
C LYS A 194 -3.07 -5.45 18.80
N ILE A 195 -3.77 -4.36 18.48
CA ILE A 195 -4.42 -4.18 17.17
C ILE A 195 -3.37 -4.03 16.06
N ASP A 196 -2.32 -3.25 16.29
CA ASP A 196 -1.23 -3.01 15.33
C ASP A 196 -0.50 -4.30 14.99
N ALA A 197 -0.21 -5.17 15.97
CA ALA A 197 0.35 -6.50 15.73
C ALA A 197 -0.57 -7.42 14.92
N GLY A 198 -1.88 -7.23 15.01
CA GLY A 198 -2.90 -7.93 14.24
C GLY A 198 -3.25 -7.29 12.89
N ASP A 199 -2.83 -6.05 12.64
CA ASP A 199 -3.30 -5.29 11.48
C ASP A 199 -2.82 -5.90 10.14
N GLY A 200 -3.69 -5.82 9.13
CA GLY A 200 -3.54 -6.50 7.85
C GLY A 200 -4.01 -7.96 7.88
N PHE A 201 -3.51 -8.73 8.85
CA PHE A 201 -3.89 -10.11 9.16
C PHE A 201 -3.25 -10.54 10.49
N PRO A 202 -3.92 -11.27 11.40
CA PRO A 202 -5.27 -11.81 11.30
C PRO A 202 -6.39 -10.88 11.81
N GLY A 203 -6.03 -9.73 12.37
CA GLY A 203 -6.91 -8.89 13.19
C GLY A 203 -6.98 -9.40 14.63
N VAL A 204 -7.60 -8.61 15.50
CA VAL A 204 -7.81 -8.97 16.92
C VAL A 204 -9.27 -9.31 17.14
N ALA A 205 -9.55 -10.55 17.59
CA ALA A 205 -10.91 -10.98 17.89
C ALA A 205 -11.50 -10.18 19.07
N ASP A 206 -12.71 -9.64 18.87
CA ASP A 206 -13.46 -8.86 19.85
C ASP A 206 -14.96 -8.90 19.50
N THR A 207 -15.76 -8.12 20.22
CA THR A 207 -17.20 -7.97 20.02
C THR A 207 -17.55 -6.48 19.92
N LEU A 208 -18.28 -6.12 18.87
CA LEU A 208 -18.87 -4.79 18.70
C LEU A 208 -20.38 -4.95 18.54
N PHE A 209 -21.18 -4.17 19.30
CA PHE A 209 -22.65 -4.30 19.32
C PHE A 209 -23.10 -5.76 19.51
N ASP A 210 -22.49 -6.45 20.48
CA ASP A 210 -22.71 -7.87 20.78
C ASP A 210 -22.46 -8.85 19.60
N THR A 211 -21.83 -8.39 18.53
CA THR A 211 -21.49 -9.19 17.35
C THR A 211 -19.99 -9.50 17.30
N PRO A 212 -19.59 -10.79 17.21
CA PRO A 212 -18.20 -11.19 17.09
C PRO A 212 -17.55 -10.66 15.80
N CYS A 213 -16.36 -10.10 15.93
CA CYS A 213 -15.62 -9.52 14.83
C CYS A 213 -14.11 -9.51 15.07
N HIS A 214 -13.35 -9.08 14.06
CA HIS A 214 -11.92 -8.79 14.19
C HIS A 214 -11.67 -7.30 13.93
N LEU A 215 -10.88 -6.67 14.81
CA LEU A 215 -10.54 -5.26 14.77
C LEU A 215 -9.25 -5.01 13.97
N PHE A 216 -9.23 -3.90 13.24
CA PHE A 216 -8.11 -3.43 12.42
C PHE A 216 -8.05 -1.89 12.46
N ASP A 217 -6.96 -1.33 11.91
CA ASP A 217 -6.87 0.08 11.56
C ASP A 217 -7.10 1.02 12.77
N ALA A 218 -6.41 0.73 13.87
CA ALA A 218 -6.55 1.50 15.09
C ALA A 218 -5.80 2.85 15.03
N CYS A 219 -6.35 3.85 15.70
CA CYS A 219 -5.73 5.17 15.85
C CYS A 219 -5.99 5.73 17.27
N PRO A 220 -5.00 6.29 17.96
CA PRO A 220 -5.21 6.93 19.27
C PRO A 220 -6.17 8.12 19.19
N GLU A 221 -6.87 8.38 20.29
CA GLU A 221 -7.66 9.59 20.50
C GLU A 221 -7.16 10.33 21.75
N ALA A 222 -6.77 11.60 21.58
CA ALA A 222 -6.16 12.39 22.63
C ALA A 222 -7.13 13.31 23.41
N ALA A 223 -8.27 13.68 22.82
CA ALA A 223 -9.20 14.64 23.41
C ALA A 223 -10.47 13.99 23.96
N LEU A 224 -10.98 12.95 23.31
CA LEU A 224 -12.21 12.27 23.71
C LEU A 224 -11.90 10.99 24.50
N HIS A 225 -12.50 10.85 25.67
CA HIS A 225 -12.30 9.68 26.54
C HIS A 225 -13.61 9.27 27.21
N GLY A 226 -13.64 8.11 27.89
CA GLY A 226 -14.85 7.60 28.53
C GLY A 226 -15.56 8.63 29.43
N ALA A 227 -14.81 9.36 30.25
CA ALA A 227 -15.36 10.42 31.11
C ALA A 227 -16.01 11.59 30.33
N SER A 228 -15.62 11.86 29.08
CA SER A 228 -16.27 12.88 28.23
C SER A 228 -17.73 12.51 27.91
N PHE A 229 -18.11 11.25 28.05
CA PHE A 229 -19.44 10.70 27.76
C PHE A 229 -20.11 10.09 29.01
N GLY A 230 -19.49 10.19 30.20
CA GLY A 230 -19.95 9.45 31.38
C GLY A 230 -19.94 7.92 31.18
N ALA A 231 -19.05 7.43 30.31
CA ALA A 231 -18.99 6.03 29.89
C ALA A 231 -17.78 5.30 30.51
N ARG A 232 -17.94 4.00 30.74
CA ARG A 232 -16.88 3.11 31.26
C ARG A 232 -15.93 2.64 30.15
N ALA A 233 -14.74 2.18 30.55
CA ALA A 233 -13.80 1.55 29.64
C ALA A 233 -14.45 0.37 28.88
N GLY A 234 -14.14 0.26 27.58
CA GLY A 234 -14.74 -0.68 26.65
C GLY A 234 -16.05 -0.23 26.00
N ALA A 235 -16.66 0.88 26.43
CA ALA A 235 -17.87 1.42 25.80
C ALA A 235 -17.56 2.04 24.43
N LEU A 236 -18.47 1.84 23.47
CA LEU A 236 -18.48 2.60 22.21
C LEU A 236 -19.02 4.00 22.49
N LEU A 237 -18.28 5.02 22.07
CA LEU A 237 -18.53 6.42 22.44
C LEU A 237 -19.18 7.20 21.31
N ALA A 238 -18.64 7.05 20.09
CA ALA A 238 -18.98 7.90 18.95
C ALA A 238 -18.58 7.24 17.62
N ARG A 239 -18.99 7.87 16.52
CA ARG A 239 -18.49 7.59 15.17
C ARG A 239 -17.94 8.84 14.51
N ARG A 240 -17.03 8.64 13.55
CA ARG A 240 -16.59 9.68 12.62
C ARG A 240 -16.38 9.01 11.27
N GLU A 241 -17.19 9.39 10.29
CA GLU A 241 -17.12 8.87 8.93
C GLU A 241 -17.12 7.33 8.91
N THR A 242 -15.97 6.72 8.63
CA THR A 242 -15.80 5.25 8.56
C THR A 242 -15.43 4.57 9.87
N ALA A 243 -15.09 5.33 10.93
CA ALA A 243 -14.48 4.82 12.15
C ALA A 243 -15.38 4.89 13.39
N LEU A 244 -15.13 3.98 14.34
CA LEU A 244 -15.80 3.90 15.65
C LEU A 244 -14.82 4.25 16.77
N LEU A 245 -15.27 5.06 17.74
CA LEU A 245 -14.49 5.40 18.93
C LEU A 245 -14.87 4.49 20.10
N ARG A 246 -13.88 3.88 20.75
CA ARG A 246 -14.08 3.01 21.92
C ARG A 246 -13.20 3.44 23.09
N ALA A 247 -13.79 3.55 24.28
CA ALA A 247 -13.08 3.93 25.50
C ALA A 247 -12.06 2.85 25.92
N THR A 248 -10.91 3.28 26.40
CA THR A 248 -9.95 2.46 27.15
C THR A 248 -9.94 2.91 28.62
N VAL A 249 -9.08 2.31 29.46
CA VAL A 249 -9.01 2.67 30.89
C VAL A 249 -8.46 4.08 31.14
N ASP A 250 -7.68 4.61 30.20
CA ASP A 250 -6.92 5.86 30.29
C ASP A 250 -7.20 6.85 29.15
N GLY A 251 -8.09 6.49 28.22
CA GLY A 251 -8.36 7.29 27.02
C GLY A 251 -9.40 6.66 26.11
N ALA A 252 -9.12 6.67 24.80
CA ALA A 252 -9.93 5.99 23.79
C ALA A 252 -9.10 5.65 22.54
N VAL A 253 -9.64 4.75 21.72
CA VAL A 253 -9.06 4.33 20.44
C VAL A 253 -10.13 4.35 19.36
N TRP A 254 -9.78 4.89 18.20
CA TRP A 254 -10.56 4.76 16.98
C TRP A 254 -10.27 3.43 16.31
N ILE A 255 -11.31 2.78 15.78
CA ILE A 255 -11.25 1.54 15.02
C ILE A 255 -11.77 1.86 13.62
N GLY A 256 -10.89 1.87 12.62
CA GLY A 256 -11.25 2.22 11.25
C GLY A 256 -11.88 1.08 10.46
N HIS A 257 -11.51 -0.17 10.74
CA HIS A 257 -11.94 -1.33 9.96
C HIS A 257 -12.27 -2.54 10.83
N VAL A 258 -13.27 -3.31 10.38
CA VAL A 258 -13.79 -4.49 11.08
C VAL A 258 -14.03 -5.62 10.09
N LYS A 259 -13.81 -6.87 10.53
CA LYS A 259 -14.27 -8.07 9.81
C LYS A 259 -15.22 -8.86 10.71
N ARG A 260 -16.53 -8.83 10.43
CA ARG A 260 -17.52 -9.69 11.10
C ARG A 260 -17.30 -11.17 10.73
N ALA A 261 -17.73 -12.08 11.59
CA ALA A 261 -17.63 -13.52 11.33
C ALA A 261 -18.25 -13.90 9.97
N GLY A 262 -17.54 -14.70 9.17
CA GLY A 262 -17.97 -15.08 7.81
C GLY A 262 -17.91 -13.97 6.75
N GLY A 263 -17.75 -12.71 7.16
CA GLY A 263 -17.74 -11.56 6.26
C GLY A 263 -16.35 -11.19 5.73
N ILE A 264 -16.30 -10.05 5.05
CA ILE A 264 -15.07 -9.43 4.52
C ILE A 264 -14.69 -8.23 5.38
N LYS A 265 -13.45 -7.74 5.24
CA LYS A 265 -12.96 -6.58 6.00
C LYS A 265 -13.55 -5.30 5.39
N LEU A 266 -14.25 -4.51 6.19
CA LEU A 266 -14.95 -3.29 5.76
C LEU A 266 -14.67 -2.13 6.72
N PRO A 267 -14.91 -0.87 6.28
CA PRO A 267 -15.02 0.28 7.17
C PRO A 267 -15.90 -0.04 8.39
N ALA A 268 -15.49 0.37 9.59
CA ALA A 268 -16.15 -0.05 10.83
C ALA A 268 -17.63 0.35 10.90
N THR A 269 -17.99 1.56 10.42
CA THR A 269 -19.37 2.03 10.39
C THR A 269 -20.22 1.34 9.30
N LEU A 270 -19.60 0.85 8.23
CA LEU A 270 -20.29 0.04 7.21
C LEU A 270 -20.47 -1.41 7.68
N ALA A 271 -19.43 -1.98 8.31
CA ALA A 271 -19.49 -3.32 8.88
C ALA A 271 -20.52 -3.43 10.00
N CYS A 272 -20.79 -2.33 10.71
CA CYS A 272 -21.70 -2.26 11.83
C CYS A 272 -22.77 -1.17 11.63
N PRO A 273 -23.88 -1.47 10.92
CA PRO A 273 -24.98 -0.53 10.71
C PRO A 273 -25.57 0.05 12.01
N GLU A 274 -25.46 -0.68 13.12
CA GLU A 274 -25.86 -0.27 14.47
C GLU A 274 -25.10 0.99 14.94
N ALA A 275 -23.95 1.28 14.32
CA ALA A 275 -23.19 2.51 14.55
C ALA A 275 -23.98 3.80 14.30
N ALA A 276 -25.05 3.75 13.49
CA ALA A 276 -25.90 4.91 13.24
C ALA A 276 -26.53 5.48 14.53
N ALA A 277 -26.66 4.67 15.58
CA ALA A 277 -27.16 5.09 16.89
C ALA A 277 -26.11 5.85 17.74
N LEU A 278 -24.83 5.78 17.38
CA LEU A 278 -23.77 6.53 18.07
C LEU A 278 -23.72 7.98 17.58
N PRO A 279 -23.35 8.94 18.46
CA PRO A 279 -23.17 10.32 18.05
C PRO A 279 -22.05 10.44 17.02
N GLU A 280 -22.29 11.25 15.99
CA GLU A 280 -21.28 11.61 15.00
C GLU A 280 -20.48 12.83 15.47
N ILE A 281 -19.16 12.73 15.45
CA ILE A 281 -18.25 13.79 15.88
C ILE A 281 -17.36 14.19 14.71
N PRO A 282 -17.85 15.08 13.82
CA PRO A 282 -17.06 15.55 12.68
C PRO A 282 -15.93 16.47 13.14
N LEU A 283 -14.90 16.60 12.29
CA LEU A 283 -13.86 17.62 12.46
C LEU A 283 -14.26 18.92 11.77
N ALA A 284 -13.67 20.03 12.21
CA ALA A 284 -13.92 21.34 11.64
C ALA A 284 -13.14 21.54 10.33
N GLY A 285 -13.78 21.24 9.20
CA GLY A 285 -13.15 21.36 7.88
C GLY A 285 -12.10 20.28 7.64
N TRP A 286 -11.08 20.62 6.84
CA TRP A 286 -10.07 19.66 6.36
C TRP A 286 -8.68 19.88 6.97
N TRP A 287 -8.51 20.82 7.89
CA TRP A 287 -7.22 21.10 8.51
C TRP A 287 -6.68 19.88 9.26
N ALA A 288 -5.38 19.63 9.15
CA ALA A 288 -4.71 18.63 9.96
C ALA A 288 -4.86 18.96 11.46
N GLU A 289 -5.35 17.99 12.22
CA GLU A 289 -5.44 18.12 13.67
C GLU A 289 -4.04 18.06 14.30
N GLY A 290 -3.71 19.04 15.13
CA GLY A 290 -2.43 19.10 15.85
C GLY A 290 -2.30 18.09 17.01
N ARG A 291 -3.27 17.17 17.15
CA ARG A 291 -3.32 16.16 18.19
C ARG A 291 -3.72 14.80 17.59
N PRO A 292 -3.33 13.67 18.20
CA PRO A 292 -3.75 12.36 17.74
C PRO A 292 -5.27 12.20 17.78
N THR A 293 -5.86 11.96 16.60
CA THR A 293 -7.26 11.62 16.41
C THR A 293 -7.43 10.99 15.03
N TRP A 294 -8.51 10.26 14.79
CA TRP A 294 -8.73 9.64 13.49
C TRP A 294 -9.11 10.68 12.44
N GLN A 295 -8.26 10.83 11.43
CA GLN A 295 -8.46 11.75 10.32
C GLN A 295 -7.85 11.15 9.05
N ASP A 296 -8.71 10.64 8.17
CA ASP A 296 -8.31 10.02 6.92
C ASP A 296 -7.94 11.06 5.84
N ILE A 297 -8.62 12.21 5.81
CA ILE A 297 -8.32 13.35 4.92
C ILE A 297 -7.90 14.55 5.76
N ARG A 298 -6.72 15.11 5.45
CA ARG A 298 -6.19 16.30 6.13
C ARG A 298 -5.40 17.20 5.20
N TYR A 299 -5.36 18.47 5.53
CA TYR A 299 -4.70 19.52 4.77
C TYR A 299 -3.81 20.37 5.65
N GLU A 300 -2.62 20.69 5.13
CA GLU A 300 -1.62 21.54 5.77
C GLU A 300 -1.18 22.64 4.79
N GLU A 301 -0.87 23.83 5.31
CA GLU A 301 -0.27 24.93 4.53
C GLU A 301 1.12 25.23 5.09
N HIS A 302 2.13 25.18 4.24
CA HIS A 302 3.48 25.61 4.61
C HIS A 302 3.81 26.89 3.85
N ALA A 303 4.34 27.89 4.56
CA ALA A 303 4.87 29.08 3.91
C ALA A 303 6.07 28.69 3.04
N GLY A 304 6.12 29.18 1.79
CA GLY A 304 7.28 28.98 0.93
C GLY A 304 8.54 29.56 1.56
N SER A 305 9.70 28.95 1.32
CA SER A 305 10.99 29.47 1.74
C SER A 305 11.37 30.70 0.91
N GLY A 306 10.88 31.85 1.34
CA GLY A 306 11.22 33.18 0.85
C GLY A 306 10.94 34.14 1.98
N ALA A 307 11.91 35.00 2.29
CA ALA A 307 11.93 35.86 3.47
C ALA A 307 10.60 36.58 3.72
N ASP A 308 10.33 36.92 4.98
CA ASP A 308 9.39 37.97 5.38
C ASP A 308 9.58 39.18 4.44
N GLY A 309 8.77 39.25 3.40
CA GLY A 309 8.75 40.35 2.47
C GLY A 309 8.28 41.56 3.24
N ALA A 310 9.19 42.50 3.49
CA ALA A 310 8.88 43.79 4.11
C ALA A 310 7.85 44.64 3.30
N ASP A 311 7.36 44.12 2.16
CA ASP A 311 6.38 44.73 1.28
C ASP A 311 4.95 44.15 1.40
N GLY A 312 4.73 43.13 2.23
CA GLY A 312 3.40 42.51 2.38
C GLY A 312 2.94 41.71 1.15
N SER A 313 3.83 41.39 0.21
CA SER A 313 3.55 40.35 -0.79
C SER A 313 3.60 38.99 -0.09
N GLY A 314 2.44 38.33 0.03
CA GLY A 314 2.29 37.11 0.82
C GLY A 314 3.27 36.01 0.38
N CYS A 315 3.89 35.33 1.35
CA CYS A 315 4.75 34.17 1.07
C CYS A 315 4.03 33.17 0.16
N ALA A 316 4.73 32.68 -0.86
CA ALA A 316 4.18 31.70 -1.78
C ALA A 316 3.89 30.38 -1.04
N ALA A 317 2.64 30.19 -0.61
CA ALA A 317 2.24 29.07 0.23
C ALA A 317 2.00 27.81 -0.61
N VAL A 318 2.43 26.67 -0.05
CA VAL A 318 2.17 25.34 -0.61
C VAL A 318 1.11 24.66 0.24
N GLY A 319 0.08 24.13 -0.41
CA GLY A 319 -0.93 23.29 0.24
C GLY A 319 -0.57 21.81 0.11
N PHE A 320 -0.70 21.04 1.18
CA PHE A 320 -0.49 19.59 1.20
C PHE A 320 -1.78 18.90 1.59
N LEU A 321 -2.38 18.14 0.67
CA LEU A 321 -3.59 17.36 0.89
C LEU A 321 -3.23 15.88 1.05
N HIS A 322 -3.42 15.35 2.25
CA HIS A 322 -3.22 13.95 2.59
C HIS A 322 -4.56 13.20 2.58
N PHE A 323 -4.54 11.96 2.12
CA PHE A 323 -5.68 11.05 2.15
C PHE A 323 -5.17 9.63 2.44
N ASP A 324 -5.18 9.24 3.72
CA ASP A 324 -4.66 7.97 4.20
C ASP A 324 -5.76 6.91 4.25
N PHE A 325 -6.31 6.59 3.09
CA PHE A 325 -7.32 5.55 2.97
C PHE A 325 -6.69 4.17 3.20
N TYR A 326 -7.33 3.36 4.04
CA TYR A 326 -6.78 2.08 4.44
C TYR A 326 -6.57 1.13 3.24
N ASN A 327 -5.34 0.60 3.11
CA ASN A 327 -4.86 -0.14 1.93
C ASN A 327 -4.92 0.64 0.61
N GLY A 328 -5.03 1.97 0.62
CA GLY A 328 -5.15 2.81 -0.56
C GLY A 328 -6.44 2.60 -1.37
N ALA A 329 -7.41 1.84 -0.84
CA ALA A 329 -8.68 1.58 -1.50
C ALA A 329 -9.62 2.78 -1.32
N MET A 330 -10.20 3.28 -2.41
CA MET A 330 -10.99 4.52 -2.40
C MET A 330 -12.47 4.20 -2.67
N SER A 331 -13.32 4.18 -1.64
CA SER A 331 -14.75 3.96 -1.82
C SER A 331 -15.42 5.17 -2.48
N THR A 332 -16.62 5.00 -3.02
CA THR A 332 -17.41 6.10 -3.60
C THR A 332 -17.47 7.30 -2.65
N ARG A 333 -17.87 7.07 -1.40
CA ARG A 333 -17.93 8.09 -0.35
C ARG A 333 -16.59 8.75 -0.04
N GLN A 334 -15.50 7.97 -0.02
CA GLN A 334 -14.16 8.52 0.19
C GLN A 334 -13.70 9.42 -0.96
N CYS A 335 -14.00 9.03 -2.21
CA CYS A 335 -13.73 9.83 -3.40
C CYS A 335 -14.51 11.15 -3.38
N GLU A 336 -15.80 11.12 -3.04
CA GLU A 336 -16.63 12.32 -2.91
C GLU A 336 -16.09 13.29 -1.84
N ARG A 337 -15.71 12.76 -0.67
CA ARG A 337 -15.10 13.55 0.41
C ARG A 337 -13.75 14.12 -0.01
N LEU A 338 -12.93 13.33 -0.70
CA LEU A 338 -11.64 13.80 -1.22
C LEU A 338 -11.82 14.86 -2.30
N LEU A 339 -12.81 14.75 -3.18
CA LEU A 339 -13.16 15.78 -4.15
C LEU A 339 -13.61 17.07 -3.45
N ALA A 340 -14.42 16.98 -2.38
CA ALA A 340 -14.82 18.13 -1.59
C ALA A 340 -13.61 18.80 -0.91
N ALA A 341 -12.71 18.00 -0.32
CA ALA A 341 -11.47 18.49 0.28
C ALA A 341 -10.53 19.11 -0.75
N TYR A 342 -10.40 18.50 -1.93
CA TYR A 342 -9.62 19.00 -3.04
C TYR A 342 -10.13 20.36 -3.54
N ARG A 343 -11.43 20.48 -3.78
CA ARG A 343 -12.06 21.76 -4.18
C ARG A 343 -11.89 22.84 -3.12
N TRP A 344 -12.03 22.47 -1.84
CA TRP A 344 -11.77 23.38 -0.74
C TRP A 344 -10.29 23.82 -0.70
N ALA A 345 -9.35 22.89 -0.93
CA ALA A 345 -7.92 23.18 -1.00
C ALA A 345 -7.57 24.09 -2.19
N CYS A 346 -8.21 23.91 -3.35
CA CYS A 346 -8.04 24.81 -4.50
C CYS A 346 -8.56 26.24 -4.26
N ALA A 347 -9.47 26.44 -3.28
CA ALA A 347 -9.93 27.76 -2.88
C ALA A 347 -8.98 28.47 -1.89
N ARG A 348 -7.92 27.79 -1.44
CA ARG A 348 -6.91 28.35 -0.55
C ARG A 348 -5.92 29.23 -1.33
N PRO A 349 -5.30 30.24 -0.68
CA PRO A 349 -4.36 31.16 -1.33
C PRO A 349 -2.96 30.53 -1.53
N THR A 350 -2.92 29.29 -2.03
CA THR A 350 -1.69 28.55 -2.33
C THR A 350 -1.42 28.53 -3.83
N GLN A 351 -0.15 28.42 -4.21
CA GLN A 351 0.29 28.42 -5.61
C GLN A 351 0.53 27.00 -6.14
N VAL A 352 0.84 26.09 -5.22
CA VAL A 352 1.09 24.68 -5.49
C VAL A 352 0.26 23.85 -4.52
N LEU A 353 -0.41 22.83 -5.04
CA LEU A 353 -1.17 21.86 -4.27
C LEU A 353 -0.56 20.46 -4.45
N VAL A 354 -0.12 19.87 -3.35
CA VAL A 354 0.52 18.55 -3.31
C VAL A 354 -0.46 17.51 -2.76
N LEU A 355 -0.79 16.52 -3.58
CA LEU A 355 -1.56 15.32 -3.24
C LEU A 355 -0.63 14.26 -2.66
N MET A 356 -0.61 14.16 -1.34
CA MET A 356 0.34 13.33 -0.60
C MET A 356 -0.09 11.86 -0.47
N GLY A 357 -1.38 11.55 -0.64
CA GLY A 357 -1.92 10.22 -0.35
C GLY A 357 -1.63 9.74 1.08
N GLY A 358 -1.62 8.43 1.28
CA GLY A 358 -1.20 7.76 2.51
C GLY A 358 0.30 7.41 2.50
N ALA A 359 0.84 7.12 3.69
CA ALA A 359 2.26 6.77 3.83
C ALA A 359 2.57 5.37 3.25
N ASP A 360 1.65 4.42 3.44
CA ASP A 360 1.82 3.04 2.97
C ASP A 360 1.39 2.87 1.50
N TYR A 361 0.38 3.64 1.09
CA TYR A 361 -0.19 3.64 -0.26
C TYR A 361 -0.59 5.06 -0.67
N TRP A 362 -0.28 5.43 -1.91
CA TRP A 362 -0.85 6.64 -2.48
C TRP A 362 -2.31 6.40 -2.90
N SER A 363 -2.56 5.39 -3.74
CA SER A 363 -3.89 4.89 -4.08
C SER A 363 -3.80 3.55 -4.83
N ASN A 364 -4.76 2.66 -4.60
CA ASN A 364 -4.97 1.42 -5.36
C ASN A 364 -6.26 1.45 -6.22
N GLY A 365 -6.88 2.62 -6.36
CA GLY A 365 -8.13 2.81 -7.10
C GLY A 365 -9.39 2.41 -6.31
N ILE A 366 -10.39 1.89 -7.04
CA ILE A 366 -11.71 1.53 -6.49
C ILE A 366 -11.64 0.61 -5.26
N HIS A 367 -12.60 0.76 -4.35
CA HIS A 367 -12.63 -0.01 -3.11
C HIS A 367 -13.38 -1.33 -3.27
N LEU A 368 -12.68 -2.34 -3.78
CA LEU A 368 -13.23 -3.66 -4.10
C LEU A 368 -14.01 -4.32 -2.96
N ASN A 369 -13.62 -4.08 -1.70
CA ASN A 369 -14.36 -4.62 -0.55
C ASN A 369 -15.72 -3.95 -0.32
N THR A 370 -15.88 -2.64 -0.55
CA THR A 370 -17.19 -1.98 -0.40
C THR A 370 -18.07 -2.33 -1.58
N ILE A 371 -17.48 -2.41 -2.79
CA ILE A 371 -18.14 -2.94 -3.98
C ILE A 371 -18.67 -4.35 -3.76
N GLU A 372 -17.85 -5.27 -3.22
CA GLU A 372 -18.28 -6.65 -2.98
C GLU A 372 -19.34 -6.75 -1.87
N ALA A 373 -19.34 -5.80 -0.93
CA ALA A 373 -20.34 -5.73 0.13
C ALA A 373 -21.63 -5.00 -0.28
N ALA A 374 -21.70 -4.43 -1.48
CA ALA A 374 -22.90 -3.74 -1.95
C ALA A 374 -24.07 -4.73 -2.04
N ASP A 375 -25.15 -4.41 -1.32
CA ASP A 375 -26.38 -5.18 -1.22
C ASP A 375 -27.62 -4.27 -1.20
N GLY A 376 -28.81 -4.87 -1.11
CA GLY A 376 -30.07 -4.14 -1.08
C GLY A 376 -30.46 -3.57 -2.44
N ASP A 377 -30.61 -2.25 -2.52
CA ASP A 377 -31.01 -1.53 -3.73
C ASP A 377 -29.87 -1.37 -4.75
N ASP A 378 -28.61 -1.57 -4.34
CA ASP A 378 -27.41 -1.48 -5.18
C ASP A 378 -26.77 -2.86 -5.38
N SER A 379 -26.29 -3.14 -6.60
CA SER A 379 -25.48 -4.32 -6.89
C SER A 379 -23.98 -4.01 -6.86
N PRO A 380 -23.09 -5.02 -6.75
CA PRO A 380 -21.66 -4.81 -6.95
C PRO A 380 -21.27 -4.25 -8.32
N ALA A 381 -22.15 -4.33 -9.34
CA ALA A 381 -21.91 -3.65 -10.61
C ALA A 381 -22.24 -2.16 -10.50
N ASP A 382 -23.33 -1.81 -9.81
CA ASP A 382 -23.76 -0.43 -9.56
C ASP A 382 -22.78 0.32 -8.66
N GLU A 383 -22.32 -0.29 -7.56
CA GLU A 383 -21.28 0.31 -6.72
C GLU A 383 -19.94 0.43 -7.47
N SER A 384 -19.62 -0.49 -8.38
CA SER A 384 -18.43 -0.32 -9.25
C SER A 384 -18.57 0.88 -10.18
N TRP A 385 -19.77 1.07 -10.74
CA TRP A 385 -20.10 2.19 -11.62
C TRP A 385 -20.08 3.53 -10.89
N ALA A 386 -20.67 3.59 -9.68
CA ALA A 386 -20.62 4.77 -8.83
C ALA A 386 -19.18 5.09 -8.43
N ASN A 387 -18.41 4.08 -8.00
CA ASN A 387 -17.05 4.28 -7.53
C ASN A 387 -16.11 4.78 -8.64
N ILE A 388 -16.16 4.22 -9.86
CA ILE A 388 -15.32 4.70 -10.97
C ILE A 388 -15.68 6.14 -11.36
N ASN A 389 -16.97 6.49 -11.36
CA ASN A 389 -17.39 7.86 -11.66
C ASN A 389 -16.90 8.85 -10.60
N ALA A 390 -16.93 8.47 -9.33
CA ALA A 390 -16.42 9.32 -8.25
C ALA A 390 -14.88 9.52 -8.33
N ILE A 391 -14.13 8.51 -8.77
CA ILE A 391 -12.69 8.68 -9.06
C ILE A 391 -12.49 9.58 -10.28
N ASP A 392 -13.25 9.39 -11.35
CA ASP A 392 -13.18 10.24 -12.54
C ASP A 392 -13.52 11.70 -12.23
N ASP A 393 -14.51 11.97 -11.36
CA ASP A 393 -14.84 13.32 -10.92
C ASP A 393 -13.66 14.00 -10.20
N LEU A 394 -12.92 13.24 -9.39
CA LEU A 394 -11.69 13.70 -8.76
C LEU A 394 -10.57 13.94 -9.78
N ALA A 395 -10.35 13.00 -10.70
CA ALA A 395 -9.35 13.14 -11.76
C ALA A 395 -9.63 14.38 -12.63
N GLU A 396 -10.88 14.57 -13.04
CA GLU A 396 -11.32 15.73 -13.81
C GLU A 396 -11.07 17.05 -13.06
N ALA A 397 -11.39 17.10 -11.76
CA ALA A 397 -11.12 18.27 -10.94
C ALA A 397 -9.62 18.60 -10.87
N ILE A 398 -8.76 17.58 -10.79
CA ILE A 398 -7.30 17.76 -10.79
C ILE A 398 -6.82 18.28 -12.16
N ILE A 399 -7.25 17.65 -13.25
CA ILE A 399 -6.87 18.02 -14.63
C ILE A 399 -7.28 19.47 -14.95
N THR A 400 -8.47 19.86 -14.51
CA THR A 400 -9.05 21.17 -14.81
C THR A 400 -8.57 22.28 -13.86
N THR A 401 -7.74 21.96 -12.87
CA THR A 401 -7.19 22.96 -11.94
C THR A 401 -6.22 23.88 -12.68
N GLY A 402 -6.67 25.08 -13.05
CA GLY A 402 -5.87 26.09 -13.73
C GLY A 402 -5.27 27.17 -12.82
N THR A 403 -5.61 27.15 -11.53
CA THR A 403 -5.25 28.17 -10.53
C THR A 403 -3.96 27.86 -9.77
N GLN A 404 -3.60 26.57 -9.66
CA GLN A 404 -2.39 26.09 -9.02
C GLN A 404 -1.68 25.07 -9.91
N LEU A 405 -0.38 24.89 -9.66
CA LEU A 405 0.31 23.67 -10.08
C LEU A 405 -0.05 22.53 -9.13
N THR A 406 -0.26 21.34 -9.67
CA THR A 406 -0.63 20.15 -8.89
C THR A 406 0.48 19.11 -8.94
N VAL A 407 0.76 18.49 -7.79
CA VAL A 407 1.79 17.45 -7.64
C VAL A 407 1.18 16.23 -6.99
N ALA A 408 1.30 15.05 -7.59
CA ALA A 408 1.09 13.79 -6.90
C ALA A 408 2.42 13.31 -6.29
N ALA A 409 2.50 13.28 -4.96
CA ALA A 409 3.68 12.84 -4.21
C ALA A 409 3.45 11.42 -3.66
N LEU A 410 3.92 10.42 -4.39
CA LEU A 410 3.72 9.00 -4.12
C LEU A 410 4.67 8.56 -3.01
N GLN A 411 4.21 8.65 -1.76
CA GLN A 411 4.93 8.17 -0.58
C GLN A 411 4.96 6.63 -0.51
N GLY A 412 3.85 6.01 -0.89
CA GLY A 412 3.63 4.57 -0.82
C GLY A 412 3.24 3.98 -2.17
N ASN A 413 3.02 2.66 -2.18
CA ASN A 413 2.71 1.93 -3.40
C ASN A 413 1.42 2.44 -4.07
N CYS A 414 1.36 2.26 -5.38
CA CYS A 414 0.23 2.70 -6.17
C CYS A 414 -0.16 1.62 -7.19
N GLY A 415 -1.45 1.41 -7.41
CA GLY A 415 -1.93 0.32 -8.26
C GLY A 415 -3.19 0.67 -9.03
N ALA A 416 -3.39 -0.01 -10.17
CA ALA A 416 -4.57 0.12 -11.01
C ALA A 416 -4.95 1.59 -11.26
N GLY A 417 -6.20 1.97 -11.03
CA GLY A 417 -6.72 3.33 -11.20
C GLY A 417 -5.97 4.38 -10.38
N GLY A 418 -5.38 4.01 -9.24
CA GLY A 418 -4.53 4.93 -8.48
C GLY A 418 -3.34 5.44 -9.28
N CYS A 419 -2.72 4.60 -10.12
CA CYS A 419 -1.58 5.03 -10.93
C CYS A 419 -1.97 6.12 -11.94
N PHE A 420 -3.18 6.01 -12.50
CA PHE A 420 -3.69 6.93 -13.51
C PHE A 420 -4.30 8.19 -12.88
N LEU A 421 -4.94 8.06 -11.72
CA LEU A 421 -5.36 9.21 -10.91
C LEU A 421 -4.16 10.09 -10.53
N ALA A 422 -3.02 9.51 -10.16
CA ALA A 422 -1.79 10.28 -9.90
C ALA A 422 -1.37 11.10 -11.12
N ARG A 423 -1.56 10.56 -12.32
CA ARG A 423 -1.20 11.25 -13.56
C ARG A 423 -2.08 12.44 -13.92
N ALA A 424 -3.24 12.59 -13.27
CA ALA A 424 -4.08 13.77 -13.40
C ALA A 424 -3.36 15.05 -12.92
N ALA A 425 -2.40 14.92 -12.00
CA ALA A 425 -1.56 16.02 -11.55
C ALA A 425 -0.53 16.45 -12.62
N ASP A 426 -0.06 17.70 -12.56
CA ASP A 426 0.97 18.20 -13.48
C ASP A 426 2.27 17.40 -13.34
N TYR A 427 2.69 17.18 -12.10
CA TYR A 427 3.89 16.43 -11.75
C TYR A 427 3.56 15.21 -10.89
N VAL A 428 4.31 14.13 -11.10
CA VAL A 428 4.25 12.92 -10.30
C VAL A 428 5.64 12.58 -9.80
N TRP A 429 5.83 12.72 -8.50
CA TRP A 429 7.08 12.40 -7.80
C TRP A 429 6.88 11.18 -6.94
N ALA A 430 7.75 10.18 -7.08
CA ALA A 430 7.66 8.94 -6.32
C ALA A 430 8.89 8.75 -5.44
N ARG A 431 8.68 8.22 -4.24
CA ARG A 431 9.74 7.79 -3.34
C ARG A 431 10.45 6.58 -3.96
N ASP A 432 11.77 6.54 -3.91
CA ASP A 432 12.50 5.33 -4.29
C ASP A 432 12.07 4.14 -3.41
N GLY A 433 11.92 2.99 -4.04
CA GLY A 433 11.30 1.80 -3.44
C GLY A 433 9.77 1.70 -3.57
N VAL A 434 9.08 2.75 -4.02
CA VAL A 434 7.66 2.65 -4.41
C VAL A 434 7.51 1.75 -5.63
N LEU A 435 6.50 0.87 -5.56
CA LEU A 435 6.08 0.04 -6.67
C LEU A 435 4.75 0.53 -7.23
N LEU A 436 4.72 0.68 -8.55
CA LEU A 436 3.56 0.98 -9.36
C LEU A 436 3.07 -0.32 -10.00
N ASN A 437 1.76 -0.54 -10.01
CA ASN A 437 1.13 -1.56 -10.84
C ASN A 437 0.14 -0.87 -11.81
N PRO A 438 0.63 -0.18 -12.86
CA PRO A 438 -0.18 0.65 -13.76
C PRO A 438 -0.92 -0.22 -14.80
N HIS A 439 -1.71 -1.19 -14.31
CA HIS A 439 -2.48 -2.10 -15.14
C HIS A 439 -3.68 -2.67 -14.38
N TYR A 440 -4.66 -3.20 -15.11
CA TYR A 440 -5.85 -3.86 -14.54
C TYR A 440 -5.90 -5.37 -14.79
N LYS A 441 -4.79 -5.97 -15.27
CA LYS A 441 -4.74 -7.39 -15.65
C LYS A 441 -5.05 -8.37 -14.51
N ASN A 442 -4.83 -7.97 -13.25
CA ASN A 442 -5.18 -8.76 -12.08
C ASN A 442 -6.66 -8.64 -11.66
N MET A 443 -7.40 -7.71 -12.26
CA MET A 443 -8.78 -7.39 -11.91
C MET A 443 -9.69 -7.62 -13.11
N GLY A 444 -9.64 -8.80 -13.70
CA GLY A 444 -10.49 -9.16 -14.85
C GLY A 444 -10.26 -8.31 -16.09
N ASN A 445 -9.08 -7.72 -16.24
CA ASN A 445 -8.72 -6.89 -17.38
C ASN A 445 -9.69 -5.71 -17.60
N LEU A 446 -10.03 -4.99 -16.52
CA LEU A 446 -10.72 -3.70 -16.65
C LEU A 446 -10.01 -2.82 -17.68
N TYR A 447 -10.78 -2.05 -18.43
CA TYR A 447 -10.23 -1.10 -19.38
C TYR A 447 -9.43 0.02 -18.67
N GLY A 448 -9.90 0.45 -17.50
CA GLY A 448 -9.41 1.63 -16.79
C GLY A 448 -10.11 2.91 -17.25
N SER A 449 -10.22 3.87 -16.35
CA SER A 449 -10.73 5.21 -16.68
C SER A 449 -9.70 6.23 -16.21
N GLU A 450 -10.04 7.13 -15.30
CA GLU A 450 -9.12 8.12 -14.73
C GLU A 450 -8.44 8.96 -15.82
N TYR A 451 -9.09 9.14 -16.97
CA TYR A 451 -8.59 9.86 -18.13
C TYR A 451 -7.27 9.32 -18.68
N TRP A 452 -6.96 8.03 -18.48
CA TRP A 452 -5.68 7.46 -18.89
C TRP A 452 -5.44 7.61 -20.40
N THR A 453 -6.49 7.57 -21.23
CA THR A 453 -6.39 7.73 -22.69
C THR A 453 -6.08 9.16 -23.12
N TYR A 454 -6.33 10.15 -22.25
CA TYR A 454 -5.92 11.54 -22.43
C TYR A 454 -4.54 11.80 -21.82
N LEU A 455 -4.27 11.27 -20.62
CA LEU A 455 -3.10 11.61 -19.81
C LEU A 455 -1.82 10.88 -20.23
N LEU A 456 -1.93 9.61 -20.65
CA LEU A 456 -0.76 8.76 -20.86
C LEU A 456 -0.13 8.94 -22.26
N PRO A 457 -0.88 8.94 -23.38
CA PRO A 457 -0.26 9.02 -24.71
C PRO A 457 0.65 10.23 -24.95
N PRO A 458 0.35 11.46 -24.46
CA PRO A 458 1.25 12.60 -24.63
C PRO A 458 2.63 12.44 -23.95
N ARG A 459 2.73 11.55 -22.97
CA ARG A 459 3.96 11.30 -22.20
C ARG A 459 4.82 10.22 -22.82
N VAL A 460 4.19 9.12 -23.25
CA VAL A 460 4.89 7.88 -23.62
C VAL A 460 4.58 7.40 -25.05
N GLY A 461 3.81 8.17 -25.81
CA GLY A 461 3.27 7.77 -27.09
C GLY A 461 2.14 6.72 -26.97
N ALA A 462 1.40 6.52 -28.06
CA ALA A 462 0.28 5.56 -28.08
C ALA A 462 0.75 4.10 -27.87
N GLU A 463 1.91 3.74 -28.42
CA GLU A 463 2.50 2.41 -28.24
C GLU A 463 3.02 2.20 -26.82
N GLY A 464 3.71 3.18 -26.25
CA GLY A 464 4.16 3.13 -24.86
C GLY A 464 2.98 3.05 -23.89
N ALA A 465 1.92 3.80 -24.13
CA ALA A 465 0.70 3.74 -23.32
C ALA A 465 0.08 2.34 -23.34
N ARG A 466 -0.01 1.74 -24.53
CA ARG A 466 -0.49 0.35 -24.68
C ARG A 466 0.43 -0.65 -23.99
N ALA A 467 1.76 -0.50 -24.12
CA ALA A 467 2.74 -1.39 -23.52
C ALA A 467 2.65 -1.36 -21.98
N ILE A 468 2.55 -0.17 -21.38
CA ILE A 468 2.36 -0.01 -19.93
C ILE A 468 1.06 -0.71 -19.50
N MET A 469 -0.05 -0.43 -20.18
CA MET A 469 -1.35 -1.02 -19.84
C MET A 469 -1.43 -2.53 -20.03
N GLN A 470 -0.58 -3.10 -20.89
CA GLN A 470 -0.50 -4.54 -21.14
C GLN A 470 0.49 -5.26 -20.21
N ASN A 471 1.49 -4.56 -19.69
CA ASN A 471 2.49 -5.13 -18.80
C ASN A 471 1.87 -5.46 -17.44
N ARG A 472 1.90 -6.74 -17.05
CA ARG A 472 1.33 -7.26 -15.80
C ARG A 472 2.34 -7.32 -14.64
N LEU A 473 3.56 -6.84 -14.86
CA LEU A 473 4.63 -6.80 -13.88
C LEU A 473 4.70 -5.43 -13.19
N PRO A 474 5.20 -5.36 -11.95
CA PRO A 474 5.39 -4.09 -11.26
C PRO A 474 6.40 -3.20 -12.00
N MET A 475 6.19 -1.90 -11.88
CA MET A 475 7.09 -0.84 -12.34
C MET A 475 7.69 -0.14 -11.13
N THR A 476 9.02 -0.07 -11.05
CA THR A 476 9.70 0.69 -9.98
C THR A 476 9.59 2.19 -10.24
N ALA A 477 9.77 3.02 -9.20
CA ALA A 477 9.84 4.47 -9.36
C ALA A 477 10.89 4.91 -10.40
N ALA A 478 12.11 4.37 -10.34
CA ALA A 478 13.15 4.64 -11.33
C ALA A 478 12.75 4.19 -12.75
N GLY A 479 12.13 3.01 -12.88
CA GLY A 479 11.61 2.51 -14.15
C GLY A 479 10.49 3.39 -14.72
N GLY A 480 9.63 3.92 -13.86
CA GLY A 480 8.56 4.85 -14.23
C GLY A 480 9.10 6.17 -14.77
N VAL A 481 10.19 6.69 -14.21
CA VAL A 481 10.88 7.87 -14.77
C VAL A 481 11.49 7.54 -16.14
N ALA A 482 12.20 6.41 -16.25
CA ALA A 482 12.84 6.00 -17.50
C ALA A 482 11.84 5.78 -18.64
N GLN A 483 10.63 5.31 -18.33
CA GLN A 483 9.55 5.12 -19.31
C GLN A 483 8.72 6.39 -19.57
N GLY A 484 8.95 7.49 -18.84
CA GLY A 484 8.17 8.73 -18.97
C GLY A 484 6.81 8.73 -18.26
N PHE A 485 6.52 7.73 -17.43
CA PHE A 485 5.31 7.67 -16.60
C PHE A 485 5.38 8.64 -15.41
N LEU A 486 6.56 8.75 -14.79
CA LEU A 486 6.83 9.61 -13.64
C LEU A 486 7.73 10.79 -14.03
N ASP A 487 7.63 11.89 -13.28
CA ASP A 487 8.47 13.07 -13.46
C ASP A 487 9.77 12.98 -12.62
N ALA A 488 9.72 12.35 -11.44
CA ALA A 488 10.90 12.18 -10.61
C ALA A 488 10.83 10.93 -9.70
N CYS A 489 11.99 10.34 -9.46
CA CYS A 489 12.25 9.36 -8.40
C CYS A 489 13.11 10.05 -7.34
N LEU A 490 12.59 10.15 -6.12
CA LEU A 490 13.21 10.90 -5.01
C LEU A 490 13.74 9.95 -3.94
N ALA A 491 14.37 10.48 -2.90
CA ALA A 491 15.05 9.70 -1.85
C ALA A 491 14.19 8.56 -1.27
N ALA A 492 14.80 7.40 -0.98
CA ALA A 492 14.10 6.22 -0.47
C ALA A 492 13.57 6.38 0.96
N ASP A 493 14.26 7.15 1.81
CA ASP A 493 13.83 7.39 3.19
C ASP A 493 12.53 8.23 3.21
N PRO A 494 11.47 7.80 3.93
CA PRO A 494 10.18 8.51 3.93
C PRO A 494 10.24 9.96 4.42
N GLN A 495 11.12 10.31 5.36
CA GLN A 495 11.23 11.68 5.85
C GLN A 495 12.02 12.54 4.87
N ALA A 496 13.14 12.03 4.36
CA ALA A 496 13.91 12.69 3.30
C ALA A 496 13.04 12.95 2.07
N PHE A 497 12.18 11.99 1.70
CA PHE A 497 11.19 12.16 0.64
C PHE A 497 10.27 13.36 0.89
N ARG A 498 9.63 13.44 2.07
CA ARG A 498 8.72 14.54 2.41
C ARG A 498 9.42 15.90 2.41
N VAL A 499 10.63 15.95 2.96
CA VAL A 499 11.46 17.16 2.96
C VAL A 499 11.78 17.59 1.52
N ASP A 500 12.16 16.65 0.65
CA ASP A 500 12.47 16.96 -0.75
C ASP A 500 11.22 17.39 -1.54
N VAL A 501 10.08 16.73 -1.33
CA VAL A 501 8.78 17.14 -1.90
C VAL A 501 8.42 18.56 -1.47
N ALA A 502 8.50 18.87 -0.17
CA ALA A 502 8.18 20.20 0.35
C ALA A 502 9.11 21.27 -0.22
N ARG A 503 10.42 21.00 -0.26
CA ARG A 503 11.42 21.88 -0.87
C ARG A 503 11.12 22.15 -2.34
N ARG A 504 10.91 21.10 -3.15
CA ARG A 504 10.62 21.23 -4.58
C ARG A 504 9.29 21.95 -4.84
N ALA A 505 8.27 21.70 -4.02
CA ALA A 505 7.00 22.40 -4.14
C ALA A 505 7.13 23.89 -3.78
N ALA A 506 7.92 24.23 -2.76
CA ALA A 506 8.23 25.62 -2.43
C ALA A 506 9.03 26.31 -3.55
N GLU A 507 9.99 25.61 -4.17
CA GLU A 507 10.72 26.11 -5.34
C GLU A 507 9.80 26.36 -6.54
N LEU A 508 8.82 25.49 -6.78
CA LEU A 508 7.78 25.72 -7.80
C LEU A 508 6.91 26.94 -7.46
N ALA A 509 6.51 27.09 -6.20
CA ALA A 509 5.68 28.19 -5.74
C ALA A 509 6.40 29.55 -5.83
N ALA A 510 7.72 29.57 -5.60
CA ALA A 510 8.56 30.76 -5.66
C ALA A 510 9.17 31.03 -7.05
N ALA A 511 8.88 30.20 -8.06
CA ALA A 511 9.47 30.33 -9.38
C ALA A 511 9.02 31.61 -10.08
N SER A 512 9.97 32.41 -10.58
CA SER A 512 9.68 33.68 -11.26
C SER A 512 8.85 33.54 -12.54
N ASP A 513 8.81 32.34 -13.12
CA ASP A 513 8.03 31.99 -14.30
C ASP A 513 6.71 31.25 -13.98
N LEU A 514 6.31 31.15 -12.71
CA LEU A 514 5.10 30.44 -12.28
C LEU A 514 3.85 30.93 -13.01
N ASP A 515 3.64 32.24 -13.10
CA ASP A 515 2.47 32.80 -13.80
C ASP A 515 2.46 32.41 -15.28
N ALA A 516 3.63 32.44 -15.93
CA ALA A 516 3.77 32.00 -17.32
C ALA A 516 3.44 30.51 -17.47
N ARG A 517 3.87 29.66 -16.52
CA ARG A 517 3.53 28.23 -16.49
C ARG A 517 2.03 28.00 -16.31
N LEU A 518 1.38 28.74 -15.41
CA LEU A 518 -0.07 28.64 -15.21
C LEU A 518 -0.85 29.11 -16.44
N GLN A 519 -0.40 30.18 -17.11
CA GLN A 519 -1.00 30.59 -18.39
C GLN A 519 -0.83 29.53 -19.48
N ALA A 520 0.38 28.96 -19.61
CA ALA A 520 0.63 27.89 -20.57
C ALA A 520 -0.22 26.65 -20.28
N LYS A 521 -0.37 26.27 -19.00
CA LYS A 521 -1.26 25.18 -18.56
C LYS A 521 -2.71 25.43 -18.97
N ARG A 522 -3.25 26.62 -18.70
CA ARG A 522 -4.62 27.01 -19.09
C ARG A 522 -4.79 27.02 -20.61
N ALA A 523 -3.86 27.59 -21.34
CA ALA A 523 -3.89 27.64 -22.80
C ALA A 523 -3.84 26.23 -23.42
N LYS A 524 -2.97 25.37 -22.91
CA LYS A 524 -2.90 23.95 -23.33
C LYS A 524 -4.21 23.23 -23.06
N ARG A 525 -4.79 23.36 -21.86
CA ARG A 525 -6.08 22.73 -21.54
C ARG A 525 -7.19 23.24 -22.45
N ALA A 526 -7.25 24.54 -22.74
CA ALA A 526 -8.23 25.09 -23.68
C ALA A 526 -8.06 24.53 -25.11
N ALA A 527 -6.81 24.39 -25.59
CA ALA A 527 -6.52 23.81 -26.90
C ALA A 527 -6.88 22.32 -26.96
N ASP A 528 -6.51 21.55 -25.92
CA ASP A 528 -6.84 20.14 -25.82
C ASP A 528 -8.38 19.95 -25.76
N GLU A 529 -9.10 20.84 -25.05
CA GLU A 529 -10.56 20.80 -24.94
C GLU A 529 -11.26 21.08 -26.29
N ALA A 530 -10.72 22.02 -27.07
CA ALA A 530 -11.20 22.29 -28.41
C ALA A 530 -10.93 21.13 -29.39
N ALA A 531 -9.82 20.41 -29.22
CA ALA A 531 -9.46 19.26 -30.05
C ALA A 531 -10.30 18.02 -29.73
N LYS A 532 -10.42 17.69 -28.44
CA LYS A 532 -11.33 16.64 -27.93
C LYS A 532 -11.66 16.93 -26.47
N PRO A 533 -12.94 17.20 -26.13
CA PRO A 533 -13.35 17.48 -24.76
C PRO A 533 -13.01 16.36 -23.78
N LEU A 534 -12.69 16.70 -22.53
CA LEU A 534 -12.50 15.68 -21.48
C LEU A 534 -13.72 14.77 -21.35
N ALA A 535 -14.92 15.32 -21.45
CA ALA A 535 -16.17 14.56 -21.43
C ALA A 535 -16.22 13.45 -22.50
N ALA A 536 -15.58 13.65 -23.67
CA ALA A 536 -15.52 12.63 -24.71
C ALA A 536 -14.54 11.50 -24.34
N TYR A 537 -13.37 11.82 -23.78
CA TYR A 537 -12.44 10.80 -23.26
C TYR A 537 -13.09 9.96 -22.16
N ARG A 538 -13.73 10.62 -21.18
CA ARG A 538 -14.45 9.95 -20.09
C ARG A 538 -15.58 9.06 -20.62
N ALA A 539 -16.39 9.55 -21.57
CA ALA A 539 -17.47 8.77 -22.14
C ALA A 539 -16.98 7.50 -22.85
N GLU A 540 -15.85 7.58 -23.58
CA GLU A 540 -15.25 6.43 -24.25
C GLU A 540 -14.67 5.40 -23.26
N GLU A 541 -13.95 5.86 -22.24
CA GLU A 541 -13.40 5.00 -21.17
C GLU A 541 -14.53 4.34 -20.38
N LEU A 542 -15.53 5.11 -19.93
CA LEU A 542 -16.67 4.59 -19.19
C LEU A 542 -17.56 3.68 -20.02
N ALA A 543 -17.66 3.85 -21.35
CA ALA A 543 -18.35 2.89 -22.20
C ALA A 543 -17.69 1.50 -22.16
N GLN A 544 -16.36 1.44 -22.05
CA GLN A 544 -15.63 0.17 -21.87
C GLN A 544 -15.79 -0.37 -20.46
N MET A 545 -15.66 0.48 -19.43
CA MET A 545 -15.87 0.08 -18.03
C MET A 545 -17.28 -0.45 -17.81
N ARG A 546 -18.30 0.15 -18.46
CA ARG A 546 -19.69 -0.35 -18.43
C ARG A 546 -19.79 -1.77 -18.97
N ARG A 547 -19.04 -2.11 -20.02
CA ARG A 547 -18.98 -3.48 -20.55
C ARG A 547 -18.28 -4.42 -19.56
N ASN A 548 -17.27 -3.96 -18.84
CA ASN A 548 -16.62 -4.77 -17.81
C ASN A 548 -17.54 -5.04 -16.59
N PHE A 549 -18.41 -4.09 -16.24
CA PHE A 549 -19.28 -4.20 -15.06
C PHE A 549 -20.65 -4.81 -15.33
N TYR A 550 -21.21 -4.64 -16.53
CA TYR A 550 -22.56 -5.08 -16.87
C TYR A 550 -22.62 -5.99 -18.09
N GLY A 551 -21.49 -6.20 -18.76
CA GLY A 551 -21.41 -7.10 -19.91
C GLY A 551 -21.57 -8.56 -19.52
N PHE A 552 -21.72 -9.40 -20.54
CA PHE A 552 -21.83 -10.85 -20.36
C PHE A 552 -20.57 -11.49 -19.76
N ASP A 553 -19.38 -10.94 -20.06
CA ASP A 553 -18.11 -11.45 -19.53
C ASP A 553 -17.94 -11.07 -18.04
N PRO A 554 -17.98 -12.04 -17.11
CA PRO A 554 -17.95 -11.76 -15.68
C PRO A 554 -16.52 -11.66 -15.12
N SER A 555 -15.49 -11.60 -15.97
CA SER A 555 -14.07 -11.66 -15.57
C SER A 555 -13.70 -10.71 -14.44
N TYR A 556 -14.25 -9.50 -14.45
CA TYR A 556 -14.07 -8.52 -13.38
C TYR A 556 -14.64 -9.01 -12.04
N HIS A 557 -15.92 -9.42 -12.01
CA HIS A 557 -16.58 -9.86 -10.79
C HIS A 557 -15.94 -11.12 -10.21
N VAL A 558 -15.54 -12.07 -11.06
CA VAL A 558 -14.81 -13.28 -10.63
C VAL A 558 -13.46 -12.92 -10.01
N ALA A 559 -12.69 -12.03 -10.65
CA ALA A 559 -11.41 -11.57 -10.12
C ALA A 559 -11.57 -10.82 -8.79
N ARG A 560 -12.59 -9.96 -8.68
CA ARG A 560 -12.92 -9.21 -7.46
C ARG A 560 -13.27 -10.16 -6.32
N TYR A 561 -14.16 -11.13 -6.55
CA TYR A 561 -14.53 -12.13 -5.54
C TYR A 561 -13.29 -12.82 -4.95
N HIS A 562 -12.43 -13.36 -5.82
CA HIS A 562 -11.21 -14.04 -5.38
C HIS A 562 -10.23 -13.12 -4.63
N PHE A 563 -10.10 -11.87 -5.07
CA PHE A 563 -9.26 -10.88 -4.42
C PHE A 563 -9.76 -10.55 -3.00
N VAL A 564 -11.05 -10.21 -2.87
CA VAL A 564 -11.67 -9.77 -1.61
C VAL A 564 -11.73 -10.91 -0.59
N HIS A 565 -12.10 -12.12 -1.03
CA HIS A 565 -12.15 -13.31 -0.18
C HIS A 565 -10.78 -13.95 0.05
N LYS A 566 -9.72 -13.45 -0.59
CA LYS A 566 -8.36 -13.99 -0.51
C LYS A 566 -8.34 -15.50 -0.81
N SER A 567 -9.02 -15.91 -1.87
CA SER A 567 -9.09 -17.32 -2.28
C SER A 567 -7.67 -17.87 -2.50
N PRO A 568 -7.35 -19.08 -2.00
CA PRO A 568 -6.06 -19.70 -2.27
C PRO A 568 -5.82 -19.86 -3.77
N HIS A 569 -4.58 -19.64 -4.20
CA HIS A 569 -4.19 -19.89 -5.58
C HIS A 569 -4.12 -21.41 -5.84
N SER A 570 -4.76 -21.86 -6.91
CA SER A 570 -4.70 -23.26 -7.37
C SER A 570 -3.55 -23.52 -8.35
N TRP A 571 -2.93 -22.47 -8.89
CA TRP A 571 -1.78 -22.54 -9.79
C TRP A 571 -1.02 -21.20 -9.81
N THR A 572 0.22 -21.21 -10.27
CA THR A 572 1.02 -19.98 -10.46
C THR A 572 0.77 -19.39 -11.85
N PRO A 573 0.31 -18.14 -11.96
CA PRO A 573 0.10 -17.48 -13.26
C PRO A 573 1.32 -17.55 -14.18
N ARG A 574 1.12 -17.92 -15.45
CA ARG A 574 2.21 -18.12 -16.43
C ARG A 574 3.14 -16.93 -16.61
N HIS A 575 2.59 -15.71 -16.58
CA HIS A 575 3.39 -14.48 -16.62
C HIS A 575 4.36 -14.30 -15.43
N LEU A 576 4.19 -15.06 -14.35
CA LEU A 576 5.11 -15.14 -13.20
C LEU A 576 5.96 -16.41 -13.26
N ALA A 577 5.32 -17.55 -13.55
CA ALA A 577 5.98 -18.84 -13.73
C ALA A 577 6.46 -19.03 -15.16
N VAL A 578 7.47 -18.24 -15.57
CA VAL A 578 8.03 -18.25 -16.94
C VAL A 578 8.52 -19.64 -17.38
N HIS A 579 8.90 -20.52 -16.43
CA HIS A 579 9.24 -21.93 -16.69
C HIS A 579 8.07 -22.81 -17.12
N ARG A 580 6.84 -22.30 -17.02
CA ARG A 580 5.60 -22.98 -17.43
C ARG A 580 5.02 -22.43 -18.74
N ASP A 581 5.73 -21.51 -19.40
CA ASP A 581 5.33 -21.01 -20.71
C ASP A 581 5.62 -22.04 -21.81
N LEU A 582 4.75 -22.10 -22.83
CA LEU A 582 4.83 -23.10 -23.91
C LEU A 582 6.14 -23.06 -24.70
N GLY A 583 6.80 -21.89 -24.76
CA GLY A 583 8.07 -21.69 -25.44
C GLY A 583 9.29 -21.73 -24.51
N TRP A 584 9.12 -22.11 -23.24
CA TRP A 584 10.23 -22.13 -22.30
C TRP A 584 11.26 -23.18 -22.70
N SER A 585 12.48 -22.69 -22.97
CA SER A 585 13.69 -23.47 -22.93
C SER A 585 14.56 -22.92 -21.81
N VAL A 586 15.24 -23.79 -21.10
CA VAL A 586 16.20 -23.34 -20.09
C VAL A 586 17.34 -22.65 -20.82
N PRO A 587 17.60 -21.36 -20.53
CA PRO A 587 18.70 -20.64 -21.18
C PRO A 587 20.02 -21.35 -20.93
N GLU A 588 20.88 -21.31 -21.96
CA GLU A 588 22.28 -21.72 -21.88
C GLU A 588 23.04 -20.96 -20.78
#